data_AF-A0A5R9FQ19-F1
#
_entry.id   AF-A0A5R9FQ19-F1
#
_cell.length_a   1.000
_cell.length_b   1.000
_cell.length_c   1.000
_cell.angle_alpha   90.00
_cell.angle_beta   90.00
_cell.angle_gamma   90.00
#
_symmetry.space_group_name_H-M   'P 1'
#
loop_
_entity.id
_entity.type
_entity.pdbx_description
1 polymer ?
#
loop_
_entity_poly.entity_id
_entity_poly.type
_entity_poly.pdbx_seq_one_letter_code
_entity_poly.pdbx_strand_id
1 'polypeptide(L)'
;MDGEFTAHMSLNGGRWLLFVALRGTPVAWPEHSFEQPDHLPTFTERTQALSALGFEPVPGAEWLWTEFSADPADPASPVRLLAYVRVRSREEATA
;
A
#
# COMPACT_ATOMS: atom_id res chain seq x y z
N MET A 1 11.01 10.55 -14.42
CA MET A 1 9.94 10.53 -13.39
C MET A 1 10.54 9.80 -12.20
N ASP A 2 11.67 10.33 -11.75
CA ASP A 2 12.47 9.67 -10.74
C ASP A 2 11.90 10.16 -9.41
N GLY A 3 11.50 9.22 -8.55
CA GLY A 3 11.00 9.53 -7.20
C GLY A 3 9.55 9.17 -6.88
N GLU A 4 8.67 8.90 -7.87
CA GLU A 4 7.28 8.45 -7.62
C GLU A 4 7.13 6.93 -7.67
N PHE A 5 6.40 6.39 -6.70
CA PHE A 5 6.10 4.95 -6.53
C PHE A 5 4.60 4.75 -6.27
N THR A 6 4.17 3.49 -6.21
CA THR A 6 2.80 3.14 -5.82
C THR A 6 2.83 2.34 -4.53
N ALA A 7 2.20 2.90 -3.49
CA ALA A 7 1.89 2.15 -2.29
C ALA A 7 0.58 1.39 -2.49
N HIS A 8 0.54 0.17 -2.00
CA HIS A 8 -0.61 -0.73 -2.05
C HIS A 8 -0.98 -1.18 -0.65
N MET A 9 -2.26 -1.40 -0.40
CA MET A 9 -2.76 -1.93 0.85
C MET A 9 -3.78 -3.03 0.60
N SER A 10 -3.62 -4.19 1.24
CA SER A 10 -4.54 -5.32 1.08
C SER A 10 -4.74 -6.07 2.40
N LEU A 11 -5.86 -6.77 2.53
CA LEU A 11 -6.12 -7.66 3.66
C LEU A 11 -5.57 -9.05 3.34
N ASN A 12 -4.55 -9.50 4.08
CA ASN A 12 -3.94 -10.81 3.92
C ASN A 12 -3.92 -11.55 5.28
N GLY A 13 -4.48 -12.77 5.33
CA GLY A 13 -4.51 -13.58 6.55
C GLY A 13 -5.20 -12.88 7.74
N GLY A 14 -6.17 -12.01 7.45
CA GLY A 14 -6.87 -11.20 8.44
C GLY A 14 -6.15 -9.91 8.82
N ARG A 15 -4.93 -9.63 8.35
CA ARG A 15 -4.20 -8.39 8.68
C ARG A 15 -4.09 -7.47 7.47
N TRP A 16 -4.22 -6.17 7.71
CA TRP A 16 -3.89 -5.20 6.68
C TRP A 16 -2.37 -5.14 6.49
N LEU A 17 -1.94 -5.24 5.24
CA LEU A 17 -0.55 -5.09 4.83
C LEU A 17 -0.45 -3.89 3.88
N LEU A 18 0.43 -2.94 4.21
CA LEU A 18 0.82 -1.83 3.35
C LEU A 18 2.22 -2.10 2.79
N PHE A 19 2.42 -1.95 1.49
CA PHE A 19 3.73 -2.11 0.86
C PHE A 19 3.93 -1.14 -0.29
N VAL A 20 5.18 -0.78 -0.59
CA VAL A 20 5.51 0.10 -1.73
C VAL A 20 6.17 -0.71 -2.84
N ALA A 21 5.54 -0.70 -4.02
CA ALA A 21 6.02 -1.47 -5.16
C ALA A 21 7.25 -0.80 -5.78
N LEU A 22 8.41 -1.41 -5.57
CA LEU A 22 9.68 -1.02 -6.19
C LEU A 22 9.96 -1.94 -7.37
N ARG A 23 9.67 -1.49 -8.60
CA ARG A 23 9.87 -2.31 -9.79
C ARG A 23 11.36 -2.43 -10.12
N GLY A 24 11.82 -3.63 -10.47
CA GLY A 24 13.18 -3.86 -10.95
C GLY A 24 14.27 -3.90 -9.88
N THR A 25 13.92 -3.90 -8.58
CA THR A 25 14.89 -4.12 -7.50
C THR A 25 14.93 -5.59 -7.07
N PRO A 26 16.12 -6.15 -6.76
CA PRO A 26 16.24 -7.48 -6.15
C PRO A 26 15.90 -7.48 -4.65
N VAL A 27 15.70 -6.30 -4.04
CA VAL A 27 15.39 -6.14 -2.62
C VAL A 27 13.90 -6.36 -2.39
N ALA A 28 13.55 -6.98 -1.25
CA ALA A 28 12.18 -7.11 -0.80
C ALA A 28 11.51 -5.72 -0.72
N TRP A 29 10.24 -5.65 -1.11
CA TRP A 29 9.49 -4.40 -1.03
C TRP A 29 9.32 -3.98 0.43
N PRO A 30 9.48 -2.68 0.75
CA PRO A 30 9.24 -2.19 2.10
C PRO A 30 7.76 -2.36 2.44
N GLU A 31 7.48 -2.96 3.59
CA GLU A 31 6.14 -3.34 4.01
C GLU A 31 5.89 -3.06 5.51
N HIS A 32 4.63 -2.83 5.84
CA HIS A 32 4.14 -2.62 7.20
C HIS A 32 2.85 -3.42 7.40
N SER A 33 2.85 -4.28 8.42
CA SER A 33 1.65 -5.03 8.84
C SER A 33 0.97 -4.30 9.99
N PHE A 34 -0.32 -4.01 9.84
CA PHE A 34 -1.13 -3.47 10.93
C PHE A 34 -1.51 -4.61 11.88
N GLU A 35 -1.20 -4.45 13.17
CA GLU A 35 -1.31 -5.54 14.16
C GLU A 35 -2.75 -5.97 14.45
N GLN A 36 -3.72 -5.07 14.26
CA GLN A 36 -5.14 -5.33 14.57
C GLN A 36 -5.88 -5.81 13.32
N PRO A 37 -6.29 -7.10 13.26
CA PRO A 37 -6.87 -7.68 12.06
C PRO A 37 -8.24 -7.07 11.66
N ASP A 38 -9.06 -6.71 12.65
CA ASP A 38 -10.42 -6.21 12.43
C ASP A 38 -10.50 -4.67 12.32
N HIS A 39 -9.36 -3.98 12.44
CA HIS A 39 -9.28 -2.52 12.34
C HIS A 39 -8.87 -2.11 10.94
N LEU A 40 -9.76 -1.41 10.22
CA LEU A 40 -9.40 -0.78 8.96
C LEU A 40 -8.53 0.45 9.26
N PRO A 41 -7.26 0.51 8.79
CA PRO A 41 -6.37 1.62 9.11
C PRO A 41 -6.94 2.94 8.65
N THR A 42 -6.92 3.94 9.52
CA THR A 42 -7.28 5.33 9.25
C THR A 42 -6.27 5.98 8.31
N PHE A 43 -6.63 7.12 7.71
CA PHE A 43 -5.69 7.87 6.87
C PHE A 43 -4.43 8.32 7.64
N THR A 44 -4.55 8.64 8.92
CA THR A 44 -3.42 9.00 9.79
C THR A 44 -2.47 7.82 9.96
N GLU A 45 -2.98 6.63 10.31
CA GLU A 45 -2.16 5.42 10.48
C GLU A 45 -1.47 5.01 9.17
N ARG A 46 -2.17 5.10 8.04
CA ARG A 46 -1.57 4.85 6.71
C ARG A 46 -0.42 5.81 6.42
N THR A 47 -0.61 7.10 6.72
CA THR A 47 0.43 8.12 6.50
C THR A 47 1.63 7.90 7.41
N GLN A 48 1.41 7.54 8.67
CA GLN A 48 2.47 7.19 9.62
C GLN A 48 3.24 5.95 9.18
N ALA A 49 2.54 4.91 8.73
CA ALA A 49 3.17 3.70 8.20
C ALA A 49 4.02 4.00 6.95
N LEU A 50 3.50 4.77 5.99
CA LEU A 50 4.28 5.23 4.83
C LEU A 50 5.53 6.02 5.26
N SER A 51 5.38 6.91 6.24
CA SER A 51 6.48 7.69 6.80
C SER A 51 7.58 6.81 7.37
N ALA A 52 7.21 5.76 8.11
CA ALA A 52 8.13 4.78 8.67
C ALA A 52 8.85 3.95 7.59
N LEU A 53 8.21 3.76 6.43
CA LEU A 53 8.82 3.11 5.26
C LEU A 53 9.68 4.07 4.42
N GLY A 54 9.77 5.36 4.78
CA GLY A 54 10.55 6.36 4.04
C GLY A 54 9.79 7.07 2.91
N PHE A 55 8.46 6.95 2.87
CA PHE A 55 7.62 7.52 1.82
C PHE A 55 6.59 8.51 2.35
N GLU A 56 6.04 9.32 1.45
CA GLU A 56 4.86 10.14 1.71
C GLU A 56 3.94 10.16 0.50
N PRO A 57 2.61 10.33 0.68
CA PRO A 57 1.69 10.51 -0.45
C PRO A 57 2.10 11.72 -1.30
N VAL A 58 1.99 11.58 -2.62
CA VAL A 58 2.11 12.73 -3.53
C VAL A 58 0.99 13.73 -3.18
N PRO A 59 1.25 15.06 -3.17
CA PRO A 59 0.21 16.04 -2.89
C PRO A 59 -1.03 15.85 -3.77
N GLY A 60 -2.21 15.75 -3.14
CA GLY A 60 -3.47 15.51 -3.83
C GLY A 60 -3.69 14.08 -4.33
N ALA A 61 -2.80 13.14 -4.03
CA ALA A 61 -3.04 11.73 -4.31
C ALA A 61 -4.10 11.17 -3.35
N GLU A 62 -5.09 10.51 -3.92
CA GLU A 62 -6.16 9.85 -3.18
C GLU A 62 -5.96 8.33 -3.16
N TRP A 63 -6.48 7.70 -2.11
CA TRP A 63 -6.56 6.26 -2.04
C TRP A 63 -7.67 5.76 -2.94
N LEU A 64 -7.31 4.94 -3.92
CA LEU A 64 -8.26 4.24 -4.79
C LEU A 64 -8.43 2.81 -4.32
N TRP A 65 -9.66 2.34 -4.26
CA TRP A 65 -10.01 0.97 -3.90
C TRP A 65 -10.50 0.21 -5.12
N THR A 66 -10.00 -1.01 -5.28
CA THR A 66 -10.45 -1.95 -6.30
C THR A 66 -10.72 -3.31 -5.70
N GLU A 67 -11.68 -3.99 -6.29
CA GLU A 67 -11.99 -5.38 -6.02
C GLU A 67 -11.22 -6.29 -6.99
N PHE A 68 -10.85 -7.48 -6.54
CA PHE A 68 -10.31 -8.54 -7.37
C PHE A 68 -10.73 -9.92 -6.85
N SER A 69 -10.76 -10.91 -7.75
CA SER A 69 -11.06 -12.29 -7.38
C SER A 69 -9.89 -12.90 -6.61
N ALA A 70 -10.15 -13.56 -5.48
CA ALA A 70 -9.11 -14.31 -4.76
C ALA A 70 -8.53 -15.43 -5.63
N ASP A 71 -9.39 -16.07 -6.43
CA ASP A 71 -9.01 -17.01 -7.48
C ASP A 71 -9.65 -16.54 -8.80
N PRO A 72 -8.86 -16.03 -9.77
CA PRO A 72 -9.38 -15.60 -11.06
C PRO A 72 -10.02 -16.73 -11.91
N ALA A 73 -9.74 -18.00 -11.60
CA ALA A 73 -10.29 -19.15 -12.31
C ALA A 73 -11.62 -19.65 -11.71
N ASP A 74 -11.95 -19.25 -10.47
CA ASP A 74 -13.19 -19.64 -9.78
C ASP A 74 -14.11 -18.42 -9.60
N PRO A 75 -15.24 -18.34 -10.34
CA PRO A 75 -16.18 -17.23 -10.22
C PRO A 75 -16.95 -17.20 -8.88
N ALA A 76 -16.90 -18.28 -8.09
CA ALA A 76 -17.46 -18.32 -6.74
C ALA A 76 -16.44 -17.91 -5.67
N SER A 77 -15.19 -17.62 -6.05
CA SER A 77 -14.16 -17.26 -5.09
C SER A 77 -14.49 -15.92 -4.40
N PRO A 78 -14.06 -15.74 -3.14
CA PRO A 78 -14.31 -14.49 -2.43
C PRO A 78 -13.68 -13.28 -3.12
N VAL A 79 -14.38 -12.15 -3.07
CA VAL A 79 -13.81 -10.85 -3.44
C VAL A 79 -12.73 -10.43 -2.43
N ARG A 80 -11.66 -9.83 -2.94
CA ARG A 80 -10.58 -9.21 -2.17
C ARG A 80 -10.51 -7.73 -2.49
N LEU A 81 -10.11 -6.94 -1.51
CA LEU A 81 -9.92 -5.49 -1.65
C LEU A 81 -8.42 -5.17 -1.75
N LEU A 82 -8.09 -4.34 -2.73
CA LEU A 82 -6.77 -3.73 -2.89
C LEU A 82 -6.97 -2.21 -2.93
N ALA A 83 -6.27 -1.49 -2.06
CA ALA A 83 -6.16 -0.05 -2.13
C ALA A 83 -4.80 0.34 -2.71
N TYR A 84 -4.70 1.47 -3.39
CA TYR A 84 -3.43 2.02 -3.83
C TYR A 84 -3.42 3.55 -3.83
N VAL A 85 -2.24 4.13 -3.66
CA VAL A 85 -2.00 5.58 -3.70
C VAL A 85 -0.61 5.87 -4.27
N ARG A 86 -0.47 7.00 -4.96
CA ARG A 86 0.84 7.48 -5.41
C ARG A 86 1.64 8.05 -4.23
N VAL A 87 2.90 7.65 -4.13
CA VAL A 87 3.82 8.10 -3.08
C VAL A 87 5.14 8.55 -3.67
N ARG A 88 5.91 9.31 -2.91
CA ARG A 88 7.28 9.70 -3.25
C ARG A 88 8.25 9.40 -2.10
N SER A 89 9.54 9.28 -2.41
CA SER A 89 10.58 9.18 -1.38
C SER A 89 10.63 10.46 -0.53
N ARG A 90 10.82 10.31 0.78
CA ARG A 90 11.03 11.45 1.68
C ARG A 90 12.42 12.07 1.55
N GLU A 91 13.43 11.30 1.18
CA GLU A 91 14.82 11.79 1.07
C GLU A 91 14.99 12.83 -0.05
N GLU A 92 14.15 12.79 -1.09
CA GLU A 92 14.13 13.76 -2.18
C GLU A 92 13.30 15.02 -1.86
N ALA A 93 12.46 15.01 -0.82
CA ALA A 93 11.56 16.12 -0.48
C ALA A 93 12.23 17.25 0.33
N THR A 94 13.48 17.05 0.76
CA THR A 94 14.28 18.00 1.56
C THR A 94 15.38 18.74 0.77
N ALA A 95 15.34 18.72 -0.58
CA ALA A 95 16.27 19.45 -1.44
C ALA A 95 15.69 20.77 -1.98
#